data_AF-A0A1G3M6J1-F1
#
_entry.id   AF-A0A1G3M6J1-F1
#
_cell.length_a   1.000
_cell.length_b   1.000
_cell.length_c   1.000
_cell.angle_alpha   90.00
_cell.angle_beta   90.00
_cell.angle_gamma   90.00
#
_symmetry.space_group_name_H-M   'P 1'
#
loop_
_entity.id
_entity.type
_entity.pdbx_description
1 polymer ?
#
loop_
_entity_poly.entity_id
_entity_poly.type
_entity_poly.pdbx_seq_one_letter_code
_entity_poly.pdbx_strand_id
1 'polypeptide(L)'
;MKCWAQEWTESERGWGKRPDGYTLHKSKEDIKAFLDAMRAREAEQYKGATPDEYSYPEGKATLVEITDEAVITALKNSQCGIWGPGRNPPPALAEAEELVDPPSPALVAFYKLRQIEEDLHEALHEATRPSAPPAPPPPPIPALQGDDHS
;
A
#
# COMPACT_ATOMS: atom_id res chain seq x y z
N MET A 1 1.31 18.02 18.81
CA MET A 1 0.64 17.81 17.50
C MET A 1 1.24 16.57 16.87
N LYS A 2 0.41 15.61 16.45
CA LYS A 2 0.88 14.45 15.70
C LYS A 2 1.12 14.82 14.24
N CYS A 3 2.24 14.38 13.66
CA CYS A 3 2.60 14.58 12.26
C CYS A 3 3.56 13.47 11.78
N TRP A 4 3.86 13.45 10.49
CA TRP A 4 4.78 12.48 9.90
C TRP A 4 6.18 13.05 9.81
N ALA A 5 7.19 12.28 10.21
CA ALA A 5 8.60 12.59 10.01
C ALA A 5 9.20 11.64 8.96
N GLN A 6 9.92 12.20 7.99
CA GLN A 6 10.70 11.45 7.00
C GLN A 6 12.18 11.76 7.22
N GLU A 7 12.99 10.74 7.49
CA GLU A 7 14.44 10.88 7.63
C GLU A 7 15.11 11.01 6.26
N TRP A 8 16.27 11.68 6.21
CA TRP A 8 17.04 11.90 5.01
C TRP A 8 18.49 11.48 5.20
N THR A 9 19.06 10.87 4.16
CA THR A 9 20.49 10.62 4.05
C THR A 9 21.08 11.52 2.98
N GLU A 10 22.24 12.08 3.26
CA GLU A 10 23.10 12.73 2.28
C GLU A 10 24.16 11.73 1.81
N SER A 11 24.38 11.68 0.50
CA SER A 11 25.47 10.94 -0.12
C SER A 11 26.42 11.90 -0.81
N GLU A 12 27.70 11.78 -0.47
CA GLU A 12 28.78 12.60 -1.03
C GLU A 12 29.84 11.70 -1.66
N ARG A 13 30.22 12.01 -2.91
CA ARG A 13 31.23 11.25 -3.65
C ARG A 13 32.56 11.28 -2.90
N GLY A 14 33.02 10.10 -2.48
CA GLY A 14 34.31 9.95 -1.77
C GLY A 14 34.21 10.02 -0.24
N TRP A 15 33.06 10.45 0.30
CA TRP A 15 32.83 10.54 1.76
C TRP A 15 31.76 9.58 2.28
N GLY A 16 30.95 9.01 1.38
CA GLY A 16 29.96 7.99 1.72
C GLY A 16 28.61 8.59 2.08
N LYS A 17 27.94 8.02 3.09
CA LYS A 17 26.56 8.35 3.48
C LYS A 17 26.52 8.91 4.89
N ARG A 18 25.74 9.96 5.14
CA ARG A 18 25.53 10.54 6.47
C ARG A 18 24.07 10.99 6.67
N PRO A 19 23.57 11.04 7.92
CA PRO A 19 22.26 11.61 8.20
C PRO A 19 22.20 13.09 7.83
N ASP A 20 21.14 13.46 7.10
CA ASP A 20 20.89 14.81 6.57
C ASP A 20 19.67 15.49 7.22
N GLY A 21 19.26 15.00 8.39
CA GLY A 21 18.10 15.50 9.07
C GLY A 21 16.82 14.79 8.67
N TYR A 22 15.72 15.50 8.83
CA TYR A 22 14.38 14.98 8.63
C TYR A 22 13.44 16.08 8.17
N THR A 23 12.35 15.70 7.52
CA THR A 23 11.25 16.58 7.15
C THR A 23 9.99 16.21 7.91
N LEU A 24 9.15 17.21 8.19
CA LEU A 24 7.87 17.07 8.88
C LEU A 24 6.72 17.37 7.93
N HIS A 25 5.66 16.54 7.97
CA HIS A 25 4.54 16.60 7.05
C HIS A 25 3.21 16.40 7.79
N LYS A 26 2.14 17.07 7.33
CA LYS A 26 0.81 16.94 7.95
C LYS A 26 0.16 15.61 7.58
N SER A 27 0.47 15.06 6.42
CA SER A 27 -0.03 13.78 5.92
C SER A 27 1.00 13.04 5.06
N LYS A 28 0.69 11.80 4.65
CA LYS A 28 1.56 11.04 3.72
C LYS A 28 1.54 11.62 2.30
N GLU A 29 0.42 12.19 1.89
CA GLU A 29 0.27 12.89 0.61
C GLU A 29 1.19 14.12 0.55
N ASP A 30 1.32 14.84 1.66
CA ASP A 30 2.28 15.94 1.80
C ASP A 30 3.73 15.45 1.62
N ILE A 31 4.09 14.27 2.16
CA ILE A 31 5.42 13.66 1.92
C ILE A 31 5.64 13.46 0.42
N LYS A 32 4.67 12.85 -0.26
CA LYS A 32 4.77 12.61 -1.71
C LYS A 32 4.92 13.93 -2.47
N ALA A 33 4.09 14.93 -2.17
CA ALA A 33 4.14 16.23 -2.81
C ALA A 33 5.50 16.93 -2.59
N PHE A 34 6.07 16.79 -1.39
CA PHE A 34 7.38 17.33 -1.07
C PHE A 34 8.49 16.64 -1.88
N LEU A 35 8.46 15.30 -1.97
CA LEU A 35 9.42 14.52 -2.75
C LEU A 35 9.33 14.83 -4.25
N ASP A 36 8.12 14.97 -4.78
CA ASP A 36 7.90 15.36 -6.18
C ASP A 36 8.46 16.77 -6.45
N ALA A 37 8.22 17.72 -5.55
CA ALA A 37 8.73 19.09 -5.66
C ALA A 37 10.27 19.14 -5.58
N MET A 38 10.87 18.37 -4.67
CA MET A 38 12.33 18.24 -4.54
C MET A 38 12.94 17.68 -5.82
N ARG A 39 12.42 16.56 -6.34
CA ARG A 39 12.91 15.95 -7.58
C ARG A 39 12.77 16.89 -8.77
N ALA A 40 11.66 17.62 -8.87
CA ALA A 40 11.48 18.61 -9.92
C ALA A 40 12.53 19.73 -9.83
N ARG A 41 12.83 20.21 -8.62
CA ARG A 41 13.89 21.21 -8.37
C ARG A 41 15.27 20.68 -8.74
N GLU A 42 15.60 19.46 -8.36
CA GLU A 42 16.89 18.82 -8.68
C GLU A 42 17.06 18.55 -10.17
N ALA A 43 16.00 18.06 -10.83
CA ALA A 43 16.00 17.85 -12.27
C ALA A 43 16.30 19.16 -13.02
N GLU A 44 15.72 20.27 -12.57
CA GLU A 44 15.97 21.59 -13.14
C GLU A 44 17.39 22.09 -12.81
N GLN A 45 17.82 21.95 -11.55
CA GLN A 45 19.13 22.44 -11.08
C GLN A 45 20.29 21.73 -11.77
N TYR A 46 20.20 20.40 -11.89
CA TYR A 46 21.30 19.58 -12.39
C TYR A 46 21.15 19.20 -13.86
N LYS A 47 19.99 19.46 -14.48
CA LYS A 47 19.72 19.20 -15.90
C LYS A 47 20.08 17.76 -16.32
N GLY A 48 19.83 16.81 -15.43
CA GLY A 48 20.13 15.39 -15.62
C GLY A 48 21.57 14.97 -15.29
N ALA A 49 22.46 15.87 -14.87
CA ALA A 49 23.77 15.52 -14.33
C ALA A 49 23.62 14.93 -12.92
N THR A 50 24.43 13.93 -12.59
CA THR A 50 24.51 13.39 -11.22
C THR A 50 25.35 14.34 -10.36
N PRO A 51 24.78 14.90 -9.27
CA PRO A 51 25.53 15.75 -8.34
C PRO A 51 26.64 14.98 -7.63
N ASP A 52 27.66 15.69 -7.14
CA ASP A 52 28.65 15.11 -6.23
C ASP A 52 28.11 14.91 -4.82
N GLU A 53 27.10 15.71 -4.44
CA GLU A 53 26.36 15.65 -3.18
C GLU A 53 24.85 15.66 -3.45
N TYR A 54 24.11 14.72 -2.87
CA TYR A 54 22.65 14.71 -2.96
C TYR A 54 22.00 14.07 -1.73
N SER A 55 20.80 14.53 -1.42
CA SER A 55 20.00 14.06 -0.29
C SER A 55 18.83 13.21 -0.78
N TYR A 56 18.50 12.14 -0.05
CA TYR A 56 17.38 11.28 -0.38
C TYR A 56 16.65 10.80 0.87
N PRO A 57 15.32 10.56 0.79
CA PRO A 57 14.58 10.02 1.92
C PRO A 57 15.07 8.61 2.25
N GLU A 58 15.28 8.35 3.54
CA GLU A 58 15.70 7.05 4.07
C GLU A 58 14.57 6.38 4.84
N GLY A 59 14.41 5.06 4.63
CA GLY A 59 13.43 4.28 5.37
C GLY A 59 11.97 4.66 5.11
N LYS A 60 11.11 4.35 6.09
CA LYS A 60 9.69 4.69 6.07
C LYS A 60 9.46 5.89 6.97
N ALA A 61 8.59 6.81 6.57
CA ALA A 61 8.16 7.89 7.44
C ALA A 61 7.45 7.37 8.69
N THR A 62 7.74 8.00 9.83
CA THR A 62 7.22 7.62 11.15
C THR A 62 6.28 8.68 11.70
N LEU A 63 5.25 8.26 12.43
CA LEU A 63 4.39 9.19 13.16
C LEU A 63 5.12 9.69 14.41
N VAL A 64 5.23 11.01 14.54
CA VAL A 64 5.89 11.68 15.66
C VAL A 64 4.95 12.66 16.33
N GLU A 65 5.25 13.03 17.57
CA GLU A 65 4.61 14.15 18.24
C GLU A 65 5.58 15.32 18.37
N ILE A 66 5.16 16.49 17.90
CA ILE A 66 5.87 17.76 18.08
C ILE A 66 5.15 18.62 19.12
N THR A 67 5.92 19.23 20.01
CA THR A 67 5.41 20.11 21.07
C THR A 67 5.80 21.58 20.85
N ASP A 68 6.82 21.84 20.05
CA ASP A 68 7.31 23.19 19.76
C ASP A 68 6.29 24.00 18.94
N GLU A 69 5.81 25.11 19.48
CA GLU A 69 4.79 25.94 18.85
C GLU A 69 5.25 26.62 17.54
N ALA A 70 6.53 26.98 17.44
CA ALA A 70 7.08 27.59 16.24
C ALA A 70 7.12 26.56 15.10
N VAL A 71 7.55 25.33 15.40
CA VAL A 71 7.55 24.22 14.43
C VAL A 71 6.12 23.86 14.02
N ILE A 72 5.18 23.79 14.97
CA ILE A 72 3.77 23.52 14.69
C ILE A 72 3.19 24.59 13.75
N THR A 73 3.48 25.87 14.02
CA THR A 73 2.98 26.98 13.21
C THR A 73 3.57 26.95 11.80
N ALA A 74 4.88 26.73 11.68
CA ALA A 74 5.55 26.59 10.38
C ALA A 74 4.98 25.42 9.58
N LEU A 75 4.76 24.26 10.22
CA LEU A 75 4.22 23.08 9.57
C LEU A 75 2.78 23.30 9.08
N LYS A 76 1.92 23.93 9.91
CA LYS A 76 0.54 24.27 9.52
C LYS A 76 0.49 25.16 8.28
N ASN A 77 1.37 26.16 8.22
CA ASN A 77 1.45 27.11 7.11
C ASN A 77 2.23 26.58 5.90
N SER A 78 2.89 25.44 6.02
CA SER A 78 3.63 24.83 4.92
C SER A 78 2.69 24.23 3.86
N GLN A 79 3.14 24.25 2.61
CA GLN A 79 2.38 23.67 1.50
C GLN A 79 2.39 22.13 1.58
N CYS A 80 3.56 21.53 1.70
CA CYS A 80 3.76 20.07 1.69
C CYS A 80 4.72 19.57 2.77
N GLY A 81 5.12 20.42 3.71
CA GLY A 81 6.04 20.07 4.79
C GLY A 81 7.18 21.06 4.98
N ILE A 82 7.98 20.83 6.02
CA ILE A 82 9.14 21.64 6.38
C ILE A 82 10.32 20.74 6.75
N TRP A 83 11.53 21.27 6.65
CA TRP A 83 12.69 20.66 7.29
C TRP A 83 12.60 20.80 8.81
N GLY A 84 12.91 19.72 9.51
CA GLY A 84 12.93 19.68 10.96
C GLY A 84 14.10 20.45 11.56
N PRO A 85 13.96 21.00 12.78
CA PRO A 85 15.07 21.61 13.48
C PRO A 85 16.06 20.54 13.98
N GLY A 86 17.20 20.42 13.30
CA GLY A 86 18.30 19.54 13.70
C GLY A 86 18.45 18.30 12.82
N ARG A 87 19.27 17.34 13.29
CA ARG A 87 19.65 16.16 12.50
C ARG A 87 18.82 14.92 12.76
N ASN A 88 18.15 14.83 13.90
CA ASN A 88 17.43 13.62 14.31
C ASN A 88 15.95 13.95 14.49
N PRO A 89 15.03 13.13 13.96
CA PRO A 89 13.61 13.31 14.21
C PRO A 89 13.29 13.13 15.70
N PRO A 90 12.16 13.69 16.17
CA PRO A 90 11.60 13.31 17.46
C PRO A 90 11.35 11.80 17.51
N PRO A 91 11.36 11.18 18.70
CA PRO A 91 11.11 9.75 18.82
C PRO A 91 9.75 9.39 18.22
N ALA A 92 9.74 8.32 17.43
CA ALA A 92 8.51 7.78 16.86
C ALA A 92 7.54 7.38 17.98
N LEU A 93 6.25 7.66 17.77
CA LEU A 93 5.21 7.19 18.66
C LEU A 93 5.09 5.67 18.51
N ALA A 94 5.12 4.95 19.65
CA ALA A 94 5.00 3.49 19.68
C ALA A 94 3.68 2.97 19.08
N GLU A 95 2.66 3.83 19.01
CA GLU A 95 1.36 3.59 18.35
C GLU A 95 1.40 3.76 16.83
N ALA A 96 2.57 3.70 16.20
CA ALA A 96 2.67 3.53 14.75
C ALA A 96 2.20 2.12 14.35
N GLU A 97 1.04 1.69 14.85
CA GLU A 97 0.28 0.63 14.20
C GLU A 97 0.11 1.08 12.76
N GLU A 98 0.61 0.23 11.88
CA GLU A 98 0.61 0.37 10.45
C GLU A 98 -0.79 0.81 10.02
N LEU A 99 -0.97 2.11 9.80
CA LEU A 99 -2.17 2.66 9.19
C LEU A 99 -2.13 2.14 7.76
N VAL A 100 -2.65 0.92 7.57
CA VAL A 100 -2.75 0.21 6.30
C VAL A 100 -3.43 1.19 5.36
N ASP A 101 -2.68 1.68 4.38
CA ASP A 101 -3.26 2.58 3.40
C ASP A 101 -4.46 1.84 2.79
N PRO A 102 -5.66 2.46 2.76
CA PRO A 102 -6.76 1.84 2.06
C PRO A 102 -6.27 1.57 0.63
N PRO A 103 -6.54 0.37 0.08
CA PRO A 103 -6.04 0.00 -1.23
C PRO A 103 -6.40 1.11 -2.23
N SER A 104 -5.43 1.52 -3.04
CA SER A 104 -5.64 2.53 -4.09
C SER A 104 -6.95 2.22 -4.84
N PRO A 105 -7.75 3.24 -5.22
CA PRO A 105 -8.96 3.03 -6.00
C PRO A 105 -8.73 2.16 -7.24
N ALA A 106 -7.53 2.22 -7.83
CA ALA A 106 -7.13 1.35 -8.95
C ALA A 106 -6.98 -0.12 -8.54
N LEU A 107 -6.42 -0.39 -7.36
CA LEU A 107 -6.29 -1.73 -6.81
C LEU A 107 -7.67 -2.30 -6.43
N VAL A 108 -8.53 -1.48 -5.83
CA VAL A 108 -9.93 -1.85 -5.55
C VAL A 108 -10.69 -2.17 -6.83
N ALA A 109 -10.51 -1.36 -7.89
CA ALA A 109 -11.11 -1.61 -9.20
C ALA A 109 -10.59 -2.90 -9.83
N PHE A 110 -9.28 -3.17 -9.73
CA PHE A 110 -8.68 -4.41 -10.22
C PHE A 110 -9.27 -5.65 -9.53
N TYR A 111 -9.41 -5.64 -8.20
CA TYR A 111 -10.03 -6.76 -7.47
C TYR A 111 -11.51 -6.93 -7.80
N LYS A 112 -12.26 -5.84 -7.98
CA LYS A 112 -13.66 -5.92 -8.41
C LYS A 112 -13.81 -6.53 -9.81
N LEU A 113 -12.92 -6.17 -10.75
CA LEU A 113 -12.94 -6.75 -12.09
C LEU A 113 -12.63 -8.25 -12.07
N ARG A 114 -11.63 -8.67 -11.29
CA ARG A 114 -11.33 -10.11 -11.11
C ARG A 114 -12.51 -10.88 -10.53
N GLN A 115 -13.17 -10.34 -9.51
CA GLN A 115 -14.35 -10.99 -8.92
C GLN A 115 -15.45 -11.17 -9.98
N ILE A 116 -15.69 -10.15 -10.82
CA ILE A 116 -16.68 -10.23 -11.90
C ILE A 116 -16.30 -11.30 -12.93
N GLU A 117 -15.01 -11.44 -13.27
CA GLU A 117 -14.54 -12.49 -14.18
C GLU A 117 -14.77 -13.90 -13.62
N GLU A 118 -14.50 -14.09 -12.33
CA GLU A 118 -14.74 -15.35 -11.62
C GLU A 118 -16.24 -15.68 -11.57
N ASP A 119 -17.08 -14.71 -11.17
CA ASP A 119 -18.53 -14.85 -11.12
C ASP A 119 -19.11 -15.19 -12.51
N LEU A 120 -18.57 -14.59 -13.58
CA LEU A 120 -18.98 -14.86 -14.95
C LEU A 120 -18.58 -16.27 -15.40
N HIS A 121 -17.40 -16.74 -15.00
CA HIS A 121 -16.93 -18.10 -15.30
C HIS A 121 -17.80 -19.15 -14.60
N GLU A 122 -18.16 -18.92 -13.34
CA GLU A 122 -19.07 -19.79 -12.58
C GLU A 122 -20.47 -19.81 -13.20
N ALA A 123 -21.02 -18.65 -13.54
CA ALA A 123 -22.33 -18.55 -14.20
C ALA A 123 -22.36 -19.30 -15.55
N LEU A 124 -21.28 -19.22 -16.34
CA LEU A 124 -21.15 -19.95 -17.60
C LEU A 124 -21.05 -21.46 -17.37
N HIS A 125 -20.28 -21.89 -16.36
CA HIS A 125 -20.13 -23.30 -16.02
C HIS A 125 -21.46 -23.90 -15.52
N GLU A 126 -22.24 -23.16 -14.75
CA GLU A 126 -23.57 -23.59 -14.32
C GLU A 126 -24.57 -23.62 -15.49
N ALA A 127 -24.53 -22.61 -16.38
CA ALA A 127 -25.41 -22.58 -17.57
C ALA A 127 -25.12 -23.70 -18.59
N THR A 128 -23.88 -24.21 -18.61
CA THR A 128 -23.45 -25.28 -19.52
C THR A 128 -23.40 -26.66 -18.86
N ARG A 129 -23.82 -26.75 -17.59
CA ARG A 129 -23.79 -27.98 -16.83
C ARG A 129 -24.71 -29.01 -17.48
N PRO A 130 -24.20 -30.18 -17.91
CA PRO A 130 -25.04 -31.19 -18.53
C PRO A 130 -26.07 -31.66 -17.51
N SER A 131 -27.34 -31.72 -17.94
CA SER A 131 -28.41 -32.29 -17.13
C SER A 131 -28.05 -33.73 -16.76
N ALA A 132 -28.37 -34.14 -15.53
CA ALA A 132 -28.11 -35.49 -15.07
C ALA A 132 -28.71 -36.52 -16.06
N PRO A 133 -28.00 -37.62 -16.36
CA PRO A 133 -28.55 -38.65 -17.22
C PRO A 133 -29.87 -39.16 -16.62
N PRO A 134 -30.84 -39.58 -17.46
CA PRO A 134 -32.07 -40.15 -16.96
C PRO A 134 -31.76 -41.35 -16.05
N ALA A 135 -32.53 -41.48 -14.97
CA ALA A 135 -32.36 -42.59 -14.03
C ALA A 135 -32.40 -43.94 -14.78
N PRO A 136 -31.55 -44.92 -14.40
CA PRO A 136 -31.62 -46.25 -14.99
C PRO A 136 -33.03 -46.85 -14.76
N PRO A 137 -33.52 -47.72 -15.66
CA PRO A 137 -34.79 -48.40 -15.44
C PRO A 137 -34.73 -49.21 -14.13
N PRO A 138 -35.87 -49.35 -13.41
CA PRO A 138 -35.91 -50.15 -12.19
C PRO A 138 -35.51 -51.60 -12.51
N PRO A 139 -34.85 -52.30 -11.57
CA PRO A 139 -34.51 -53.71 -11.76
C PRO A 139 -35.79 -54.54 -11.96
N PRO A 140 -35.73 -55.62 -12.77
CA PRO A 140 -36.86 -56.52 -12.94
C PRO A 140 -37.26 -57.12 -11.58
N ILE A 141 -38.57 -57.13 -11.30
CA ILE A 141 -39.13 -57.71 -10.08
C ILE A 141 -38.81 -59.22 -10.09
N PRO A 142 -38.17 -59.77 -9.04
CA PRO A 142 -37.92 -61.21 -8.95
C PRO A 142 -39.23 -61.99 -9.01
N ALA A 143 -39.27 -63.02 -9.87
CA ALA A 143 -40.40 -63.94 -9.90
C ALA A 143 -40.48 -64.67 -8.54
N LEU A 144 -41.66 -64.63 -7.91
CA LEU A 144 -42.00 -65.49 -6.77
C LEU A 144 -41.92 -66.95 -7.22
N GLN A 145 -40.76 -67.59 -7.02
CA GLN A 145 -40.69 -69.05 -7.04
C GLN A 145 -41.08 -69.54 -5.65
N GLY A 146 -42.28 -70.12 -5.60
CA GLY A 146 -42.92 -70.60 -4.40
C GLY A 146 -42.09 -71.65 -3.67
N ASP A 147 -42.12 -71.54 -2.35
CA ASP A 147 -41.69 -72.56 -1.41
C ASP A 147 -42.56 -73.82 -1.60
N ASP A 148 -42.00 -74.86 -2.18
CA ASP A 148 -42.55 -76.21 -2.05
C ASP A 148 -41.78 -76.92 -0.92
N HIS A 149 -42.39 -76.88 0.27
CA HIS A 149 -41.98 -77.64 1.44
C HIS A 149 -42.60 -79.03 1.39
N SER A 150 -41.78 -80.09 1.32
CA SER A 150 -41.80 -81.27 2.21
C SER A 150 -40.88 -82.39 1.69
#